data_AF-A0A357YR64-F1
#
_entry.id   AF-A0A357YR64-F1
#
_cell.length_a   1.000
_cell.length_b   1.000
_cell.length_c   1.000
_cell.angle_alpha   90.00
_cell.angle_beta   90.00
_cell.angle_gamma   90.00
#
_symmetry.space_group_name_H-M   'P 1'
#
loop_
_entity.id
_entity.type
_entity.pdbx_description
1 polymer ?
#
loop_
_entity_poly.entity_id
_entity_poly.type
_entity_poly.pdbx_seq_one_letter_code
_entity_poly.pdbx_strand_id
1 'polypeptide(L)'
;MIKIPNLFFYRKKLVPQTPPPDCQWSIGIYEGVSPFTLQPPINITNPILSPCDVSDGQSILVADPFGVRYEDKHYLFFESEVKTKTGYRGKIALASSEDGTTWHYEKVVLNEPFHLSYPYVFIWENQFYLIPESRQFRQIRLYRAVSFPFHWELDTILLKGKRFADNSLFFYNDIWWLFTDSGNSTLRLYFSQHLKGPYKQHQKSPIRKKDPHYARPAGRVILYQNNPIRFAQDTLPIYGSKVWGFKITTLTTKAYNEEPITTPVLDASGAGWNSHGMHTVDATQLPDGSWRAFVDGYGSSKASV
;
A
#
# COMPACT_ATOMS: atom_id res chain seq x y z
N MET A 1 27.56 47.46 18.34
CA MET A 1 27.75 46.08 17.84
C MET A 1 26.55 45.26 18.33
N ILE A 2 25.53 45.10 17.49
CA ILE A 2 24.24 44.52 17.88
C ILE A 2 24.35 42.99 17.82
N LYS A 3 24.16 42.31 18.96
CA LYS A 3 24.09 40.85 19.04
C LYS A 3 22.77 40.38 18.44
N ILE A 4 22.84 39.63 17.35
CA ILE A 4 21.71 38.90 16.77
C ILE A 4 21.40 37.70 17.70
N PRO A 5 20.17 37.55 18.24
CA PRO A 5 19.83 36.37 19.02
C PRO A 5 19.73 35.16 18.10
N ASN A 6 20.33 34.05 18.51
CA ASN A 6 20.14 32.75 17.90
C ASN A 6 18.65 32.38 17.91
N LEU A 7 17.96 32.53 16.77
CA LEU A 7 16.67 31.90 16.53
C LEU A 7 16.90 30.39 16.32
N PHE A 8 17.09 29.67 17.42
CA PHE A 8 16.80 28.23 17.43
C PHE A 8 15.29 28.07 17.26
N PHE A 9 14.83 27.91 16.02
CA PHE A 9 13.51 27.36 15.75
C PHE A 9 13.48 25.95 16.35
N TYR A 10 12.92 25.82 17.54
CA TYR A 10 12.45 24.55 18.06
C TYR A 10 11.43 24.01 17.04
N ARG A 11 11.87 23.13 16.13
CA ARG A 11 10.94 22.29 15.38
C ARG A 11 10.24 21.42 16.42
N LYS A 12 9.03 21.82 16.82
CA LYS A 12 8.17 21.03 17.71
C LYS A 12 8.10 19.63 17.11
N LYS A 13 8.67 18.65 17.81
CA LYS A 13 8.71 17.26 17.34
C LYS A 13 7.24 16.82 17.24
N LEU A 14 6.71 16.70 16.03
CA LEU A 14 5.35 16.20 15.83
C LEU A 14 5.34 14.76 16.34
N VAL A 15 4.56 14.52 17.39
CA VAL A 15 4.33 13.19 17.96
C VAL A 15 3.09 12.64 17.25
N PRO A 16 3.10 11.37 16.80
CA PRO A 16 1.90 10.75 16.25
C PRO A 16 0.73 10.89 17.22
N GLN A 17 -0.41 11.38 16.75
CA GLN A 17 -1.62 11.45 17.58
C GLN A 17 -2.29 10.08 17.63
N THR A 18 -2.85 9.73 18.79
CA THR A 18 -3.66 8.52 18.94
C THR A 18 -4.98 8.72 18.21
N PRO A 19 -5.35 7.84 17.27
CA PRO A 19 -6.59 8.01 16.54
C PRO A 19 -7.85 7.72 17.39
N PRO A 20 -9.05 8.21 16.99
CA PRO A 20 -10.28 7.99 17.75
C PRO A 20 -10.70 6.50 17.82
N PRO A 21 -11.24 6.02 18.95
CA PRO A 21 -11.54 4.59 19.15
C PRO A 21 -12.68 4.05 18.27
N ASP A 22 -13.58 4.90 17.78
CA ASP A 22 -14.73 4.51 16.94
C ASP A 22 -14.41 4.47 15.44
N CYS A 23 -13.14 4.64 15.07
CA CYS A 23 -12.69 4.65 13.69
C CYS A 23 -12.01 3.32 13.33
N GLN A 24 -12.28 2.85 12.13
CA GLN A 24 -11.74 1.60 11.59
C GLN A 24 -11.22 1.83 10.17
N TRP A 25 -10.23 1.04 9.74
CA TRP A 25 -9.85 1.03 8.33
C TRP A 25 -10.90 0.26 7.52
N SER A 26 -11.34 0.88 6.43
CA SER A 26 -12.25 0.32 5.44
C SER A 26 -11.71 0.59 4.04
N ILE A 27 -12.20 -0.12 3.02
CA ILE A 27 -11.70 -0.03 1.64
C ILE A 27 -12.76 0.61 0.74
N GLY A 28 -12.32 1.49 -0.16
CA GLY A 28 -13.15 2.16 -1.16
C GLY A 28 -12.55 2.11 -2.56
N ILE A 29 -13.30 2.65 -3.52
CA ILE A 29 -12.88 2.86 -4.91
C ILE A 29 -12.89 4.35 -5.22
N TYR A 30 -11.81 4.82 -5.85
CA TYR A 30 -11.72 6.16 -6.42
C TYR A 30 -11.48 6.06 -7.93
N GLU A 31 -11.93 7.08 -8.68
CA GLU A 31 -11.74 7.21 -10.12
C GLU A 31 -11.25 8.61 -10.49
N GLY A 32 -10.63 8.76 -11.66
CA GLY A 32 -10.18 10.07 -12.12
C GLY A 32 -9.61 10.05 -13.53
N VAL A 33 -9.38 11.24 -14.09
CA VAL A 33 -8.71 11.38 -15.40
C VAL A 33 -7.19 11.17 -15.33
N SER A 34 -6.64 11.14 -14.12
CA SER A 34 -5.22 10.91 -13.82
C SER A 34 -5.06 10.23 -12.47
N PRO A 35 -3.92 9.57 -12.19
CA PRO A 35 -3.68 8.96 -10.88
C PRO A 35 -3.47 9.98 -9.75
N PHE A 36 -3.43 11.29 -10.07
CA PHE A 36 -3.21 12.38 -9.11
C PHE A 36 -4.49 13.17 -8.81
N THR A 37 -5.59 12.86 -9.49
CA THR A 37 -6.88 13.56 -9.38
C THR A 37 -8.00 12.55 -9.16
N LEU A 38 -7.77 11.62 -8.24
CA LEU A 38 -8.68 10.54 -7.89
C LEU A 38 -9.77 11.05 -6.94
N GLN A 39 -11.03 10.65 -7.17
CA GLN A 39 -12.20 11.04 -6.37
C GLN A 39 -13.18 9.86 -6.23
N PRO A 40 -14.05 9.85 -5.20
CA PRO A 40 -15.14 8.88 -5.14
C PRO A 40 -16.01 8.96 -6.40
N PRO A 41 -16.29 7.83 -7.09
CA PRO A 41 -17.14 7.83 -8.26
C PRO A 41 -18.61 8.01 -7.88
N ILE A 42 -19.41 8.56 -8.79
CA ILE A 42 -20.81 8.93 -8.53
C ILE A 42 -21.70 7.70 -8.27
N ASN A 43 -21.39 6.56 -8.91
CA ASN A 43 -22.26 5.39 -8.93
C ASN A 43 -21.84 4.26 -7.97
N ILE A 44 -20.83 4.49 -7.11
CA ILE A 44 -20.38 3.49 -6.13
C ILE A 44 -20.37 4.16 -4.75
N THR A 45 -21.07 3.53 -3.80
CA THR A 45 -21.06 3.98 -2.40
C THR A 45 -19.84 3.38 -1.70
N ASN A 46 -18.94 4.25 -1.24
CA ASN A 46 -17.84 3.84 -0.37
C ASN A 46 -18.25 3.86 1.11
N PRO A 47 -17.63 3.01 1.96
CA PRO A 47 -16.64 1.99 1.61
C PRO A 47 -17.30 0.78 0.92
N ILE A 48 -16.58 0.14 -0.02
CA ILE A 48 -17.02 -1.10 -0.69
C ILE A 48 -16.78 -2.35 0.17
N LEU A 49 -15.87 -2.27 1.13
CA LEU A 49 -15.61 -3.33 2.11
C LEU A 49 -15.30 -2.69 3.47
N SER A 50 -15.91 -3.25 4.50
CA SER A 50 -15.73 -2.90 5.90
C SER A 50 -15.36 -4.14 6.72
N PRO A 51 -14.85 -3.99 7.96
CA PRO A 51 -14.51 -5.13 8.81
C PRO A 51 -15.65 -6.12 9.06
N CYS A 52 -16.90 -5.64 9.07
CA CYS A 52 -18.09 -6.48 9.26
C CYS A 52 -18.38 -7.43 8.09
N ASP A 53 -17.81 -7.20 6.90
CA ASP A 53 -18.04 -8.04 5.72
C ASP A 53 -17.19 -9.32 5.75
N VAL A 54 -16.13 -9.34 6.58
CA VAL A 54 -15.25 -10.50 6.75
C VAL A 54 -15.95 -11.52 7.66
N SER A 55 -16.52 -12.58 7.06
CA SER A 55 -17.41 -13.52 7.77
C SER A 55 -16.70 -14.66 8.51
N ASP A 56 -15.47 -15.01 8.11
CA ASP A 56 -14.67 -16.12 8.69
C ASP A 56 -13.67 -15.65 9.76
N GLY A 57 -13.84 -14.42 10.25
CA GLY A 57 -13.09 -13.87 11.38
C GLY A 57 -13.72 -12.59 11.91
N GLN A 58 -13.68 -12.36 13.23
CA GLN A 58 -14.06 -11.07 13.82
C GLN A 58 -12.99 -10.03 13.48
N SER A 59 -13.03 -9.53 12.25
CA SER A 59 -12.11 -8.51 11.77
C SER A 59 -12.40 -7.18 12.45
N ILE A 60 -11.35 -6.46 12.82
CA ILE A 60 -11.43 -5.12 13.40
C ILE A 60 -11.01 -4.03 12.41
N LEU A 61 -10.38 -4.40 11.29
CA LEU A 61 -9.99 -3.49 10.22
C LEU A 61 -9.84 -4.25 8.89
N VAL A 62 -10.09 -3.56 7.79
CA VAL A 62 -9.66 -3.99 6.45
C VAL A 62 -8.87 -2.86 5.78
N ALA A 63 -7.70 -3.17 5.23
CA ALA A 63 -6.76 -2.18 4.73
C ALA A 63 -5.86 -2.74 3.62
N ASP A 64 -5.01 -1.90 3.04
CA ASP A 64 -4.03 -2.25 2.03
C ASP A 64 -4.62 -3.01 0.82
N PRO A 65 -5.57 -2.41 0.08
CA PRO A 65 -6.20 -3.09 -1.04
C PRO A 65 -5.27 -3.18 -2.25
N PHE A 66 -5.13 -4.38 -2.82
CA PHE A 66 -4.45 -4.63 -4.10
C PHE A 66 -5.34 -5.43 -5.04
N GLY A 67 -5.66 -4.83 -6.18
CA GLY A 67 -6.54 -5.38 -7.18
C GLY A 67 -5.79 -6.09 -8.31
N VAL A 68 -6.45 -7.10 -8.87
CA VAL A 68 -6.08 -7.73 -10.14
C VAL A 68 -7.35 -8.11 -10.90
N ARG A 69 -7.35 -7.87 -12.21
CA ARG A 69 -8.38 -8.39 -13.12
C ARG A 69 -7.82 -9.64 -13.79
N TYR A 70 -8.61 -10.70 -13.81
CA TYR A 70 -8.28 -11.92 -14.54
C TYR A 70 -9.55 -12.50 -15.15
N GLU A 71 -9.48 -12.82 -16.44
CA GLU A 71 -10.66 -13.13 -17.26
C GLU A 71 -11.70 -12.00 -17.12
N ASP A 72 -12.97 -12.34 -16.88
CA ASP A 72 -14.06 -11.39 -16.75
C ASP A 72 -14.34 -10.98 -15.30
N LYS A 73 -13.43 -11.30 -14.37
CA LYS A 73 -13.64 -11.09 -12.93
C LYS A 73 -12.57 -10.19 -12.30
N HIS A 74 -13.00 -9.40 -11.33
CA HIS A 74 -12.15 -8.58 -10.48
C HIS A 74 -11.90 -9.29 -9.15
N TYR A 75 -10.64 -9.26 -8.71
CA TYR A 75 -10.20 -9.80 -7.43
C TYR A 75 -9.49 -8.71 -6.63
N LEU A 76 -9.77 -8.64 -5.34
CA LEU A 76 -9.20 -7.67 -4.41
C LEU A 76 -8.64 -8.39 -3.21
N PHE A 77 -7.32 -8.30 -3.05
CA PHE A 77 -6.60 -8.85 -1.92
C PHE A 77 -6.36 -7.73 -0.92
N PHE A 78 -6.57 -8.00 0.37
CA PHE A 78 -6.46 -6.98 1.41
C PHE A 78 -6.03 -7.57 2.76
N GLU A 79 -5.49 -6.73 3.62
CA GLU A 79 -5.29 -7.07 5.03
C GLU A 79 -6.63 -7.16 5.75
N SER A 80 -6.83 -8.24 6.50
CA SER A 80 -7.89 -8.35 7.50
C SER A 80 -7.25 -8.64 8.85
N GLU A 81 -7.27 -7.68 9.77
CA GLU A 81 -6.75 -7.87 11.12
C GLU A 81 -7.83 -8.45 12.02
N VAL A 82 -7.62 -9.68 12.47
CA VAL A 82 -8.59 -10.41 13.30
C VAL A 82 -8.09 -10.55 14.73
N LYS A 83 -9.04 -10.55 15.68
CA LYS A 83 -8.74 -10.87 17.07
C LYS A 83 -8.37 -12.35 17.22
N THR A 84 -7.30 -12.62 17.94
CA THR A 84 -6.80 -13.95 18.28
C THR A 84 -6.75 -14.12 19.80
N LYS A 85 -6.43 -15.34 20.28
CA LYS A 85 -6.23 -15.60 21.72
C LYS A 85 -5.08 -14.77 22.32
N THR A 86 -4.12 -14.33 21.52
CA THR A 86 -2.86 -13.70 21.96
C THR A 86 -2.71 -12.25 21.51
N GLY A 87 -3.78 -11.61 21.02
CA GLY A 87 -3.76 -10.26 20.48
C GLY A 87 -4.42 -10.17 19.10
N TYR A 88 -3.91 -9.32 18.23
CA TYR A 88 -4.41 -9.15 16.87
C TYR A 88 -3.42 -9.72 15.84
N ARG A 89 -3.94 -10.20 14.71
CA ARG A 89 -3.12 -10.73 13.62
C ARG A 89 -3.75 -10.44 12.27
N GLY A 90 -3.02 -9.73 11.43
CA GLY A 90 -3.32 -9.53 10.02
C GLY A 90 -3.21 -10.83 9.24
N LYS A 91 -4.19 -11.07 8.38
CA LYS A 91 -4.24 -12.15 7.39
C LYS A 91 -4.54 -11.54 6.03
N ILE A 92 -4.27 -12.27 4.95
CA ILE A 92 -4.69 -11.81 3.60
C ILE A 92 -6.03 -12.43 3.26
N ALA A 93 -7.00 -11.55 3.08
CA ALA A 93 -8.36 -11.84 2.66
C ALA A 93 -8.56 -11.53 1.17
N LEU A 94 -9.63 -12.10 0.61
CA LEU A 94 -10.03 -11.92 -0.78
C LEU A 94 -11.50 -11.48 -0.83
N ALA A 95 -11.77 -10.52 -1.72
CA ALA A 95 -13.09 -10.22 -2.22
C ALA A 95 -13.09 -10.29 -3.75
N SER A 96 -14.26 -10.46 -4.35
CA SER A 96 -14.41 -10.51 -5.79
C SER A 96 -15.60 -9.69 -6.28
N SER A 97 -15.57 -9.34 -7.56
CA SER A 97 -16.63 -8.58 -8.23
C SER A 97 -16.69 -8.95 -9.71
N GLU A 98 -17.89 -9.15 -10.24
CA GLU A 98 -18.12 -9.41 -11.68
C GLU A 98 -18.16 -8.10 -12.48
N ASP A 99 -18.63 -7.00 -11.88
CA ASP A 99 -18.84 -5.71 -12.55
C ASP A 99 -17.83 -4.62 -12.12
N GLY A 100 -16.98 -4.92 -11.15
CA GLY A 100 -16.01 -4.00 -10.56
C GLY A 100 -16.64 -2.91 -9.67
N THR A 101 -17.93 -3.02 -9.34
CA THR A 101 -18.71 -2.07 -8.52
C THR A 101 -19.27 -2.72 -7.26
N THR A 102 -19.82 -3.92 -7.37
CA THR A 102 -20.41 -4.69 -6.26
C THR A 102 -19.42 -5.75 -5.82
N TRP A 103 -18.98 -5.67 -4.56
CA TRP A 103 -17.93 -6.53 -4.03
C TRP A 103 -18.47 -7.53 -3.01
N HIS A 104 -18.03 -8.77 -3.13
CA HIS A 104 -18.39 -9.85 -2.24
C HIS A 104 -17.15 -10.40 -1.55
N TYR A 105 -17.21 -10.50 -0.23
CA TYR A 105 -16.21 -11.21 0.54
C TYR A 105 -16.18 -12.70 0.13
N GLU A 106 -14.98 -13.24 -0.08
CA GLU A 106 -14.78 -14.65 -0.40
C GLU A 106 -14.34 -15.43 0.83
N LYS A 107 -13.07 -15.25 1.23
CA LYS A 107 -12.44 -15.90 2.40
C LYS A 107 -11.04 -15.36 2.65
N VAL A 108 -10.45 -15.75 3.77
CA VAL A 108 -9.00 -15.68 3.97
C VAL A 108 -8.28 -16.64 3.02
N VAL A 109 -7.31 -16.13 2.26
CA VAL A 109 -6.53 -16.89 1.26
C VAL A 109 -5.07 -17.09 1.65
N LEU A 110 -4.54 -16.33 2.60
CA LEU A 110 -3.21 -16.56 3.19
C LEU A 110 -3.22 -16.27 4.69
N ASN A 111 -2.82 -17.27 5.48
CA ASN A 111 -2.78 -17.21 6.94
C ASN A 111 -1.50 -17.88 7.44
N GLU A 112 -0.62 -17.08 8.04
CA GLU A 112 0.67 -17.51 8.58
C GLU A 112 0.66 -17.38 10.12
N PRO A 113 1.63 -17.98 10.84
CA PRO A 113 1.70 -17.85 12.30
C PRO A 113 2.15 -16.45 12.77
N PHE A 114 2.33 -15.50 11.85
CA PHE A 114 2.72 -14.11 12.08
C PHE A 114 1.79 -13.15 11.32
N HIS A 115 1.88 -11.85 11.62
CA HIS A 115 1.09 -10.79 10.99
C HIS A 115 1.45 -10.62 9.52
N LEU A 116 0.42 -10.51 8.68
CA LEU A 116 0.49 -10.21 7.25
C LEU A 116 -0.34 -8.96 6.94
N SER A 117 0.22 -8.05 6.14
CA SER A 117 -0.49 -6.90 5.55
C SER A 117 0.03 -6.63 4.13
N TYR A 118 -0.39 -5.54 3.49
CA TYR A 118 0.15 -5.08 2.19
C TYR A 118 0.30 -6.20 1.14
N PRO A 119 -0.79 -6.91 0.74
CA PRO A 119 -0.74 -8.07 -0.14
C PRO A 119 -0.50 -7.69 -1.61
N TYR A 120 0.71 -7.28 -1.95
CA TYR A 120 1.08 -6.84 -3.28
C TYR A 120 0.95 -7.98 -4.31
N VAL A 121 -0.22 -8.08 -4.95
CA VAL A 121 -0.53 -9.08 -5.96
C VAL A 121 -0.17 -8.57 -7.36
N PHE A 122 0.37 -9.45 -8.20
CA PHE A 122 0.72 -9.14 -9.59
C PHE A 122 0.80 -10.41 -10.45
N ILE A 123 0.78 -10.20 -11.77
CA ILE A 123 0.91 -11.26 -12.78
C ILE A 123 2.28 -11.13 -13.44
N TRP A 124 2.99 -12.23 -13.61
CA TRP A 124 4.22 -12.31 -14.39
C TRP A 124 4.31 -13.66 -15.10
N GLU A 125 4.64 -13.67 -16.40
CA GLU A 125 4.75 -14.91 -17.22
C GLU A 125 3.57 -15.86 -17.03
N ASN A 126 2.33 -15.33 -17.10
CA ASN A 126 1.08 -16.07 -16.93
C ASN A 126 0.94 -16.77 -15.55
N GLN A 127 1.67 -16.31 -14.53
CA GLN A 127 1.59 -16.80 -13.16
C GLN A 127 1.22 -15.66 -12.21
N PHE A 128 0.48 -16.00 -11.16
CA PHE A 128 0.10 -15.06 -10.11
C PHE A 128 1.06 -15.14 -8.94
N TYR A 129 1.48 -13.97 -8.48
CA TYR A 129 2.38 -13.78 -7.37
C TYR A 129 1.80 -12.81 -6.35
N LEU A 130 2.16 -13.01 -5.08
CA LEU A 130 1.74 -12.17 -3.97
C LEU A 130 2.91 -11.96 -3.01
N ILE A 131 3.20 -10.71 -2.67
CA ILE A 131 4.21 -10.34 -1.67
C ILE A 131 3.52 -9.57 -0.53
N PRO A 132 3.27 -10.21 0.62
CA PRO A 132 2.76 -9.49 1.78
C PRO A 132 3.89 -8.78 2.54
N GLU A 133 3.54 -7.79 3.36
CA GLU A 133 4.39 -7.40 4.49
C GLU A 133 4.44 -8.57 5.48
N SER A 134 5.63 -9.13 5.67
CA SER A 134 5.93 -10.14 6.70
C SER A 134 6.97 -9.63 7.70
N ARG A 135 6.82 -8.37 8.12
CA ARG A 135 7.82 -7.62 8.89
C ARG A 135 8.27 -8.31 10.16
N GLN A 136 7.34 -8.94 10.88
CA GLN A 136 7.61 -9.70 12.11
C GLN A 136 8.59 -10.85 11.86
N PHE A 137 8.50 -11.48 10.68
CA PHE A 137 9.33 -12.61 10.28
C PHE A 137 10.68 -12.20 9.65
N ARG A 138 10.92 -10.89 9.49
CA ARG A 138 12.18 -10.30 8.99
C ARG A 138 12.59 -10.78 7.59
N GLN A 139 11.61 -11.01 6.73
CA GLN A 139 11.77 -11.49 5.37
C GLN A 139 10.86 -10.71 4.43
N ILE A 140 11.23 -10.69 3.14
CA ILE A 140 10.30 -10.43 2.04
C ILE A 140 10.06 -11.78 1.36
N ARG A 141 8.80 -12.21 1.37
CA ARG A 141 8.39 -13.55 0.95
C ARG A 141 7.54 -13.42 -0.32
N LEU A 142 7.96 -14.09 -1.38
CA LEU A 142 7.21 -14.21 -2.62
C LEU A 142 6.38 -15.49 -2.55
N TYR A 143 5.06 -15.34 -2.62
CA TYR A 143 4.14 -16.45 -2.77
C TYR A 143 3.71 -16.57 -4.23
N ARG A 144 3.44 -17.79 -4.67
CA ARG A 144 2.89 -18.09 -5.99
C ARG A 144 1.55 -18.80 -5.82
N ALA A 145 0.58 -18.46 -6.66
CA ALA A 145 -0.69 -19.17 -6.66
C ALA A 145 -0.51 -20.59 -7.23
N VAL A 146 -0.95 -21.60 -6.50
CA VAL A 146 -1.07 -22.99 -7.00
C VAL A 146 -2.43 -23.19 -7.66
N SER A 147 -3.45 -22.52 -7.12
CA SER A 147 -4.81 -22.48 -7.65
C SER A 147 -5.33 -21.07 -7.39
N PHE A 148 -5.21 -20.20 -8.40
CA PHE A 148 -5.64 -18.81 -8.28
C PHE A 148 -7.18 -18.74 -8.24
N PRO A 149 -7.79 -17.88 -7.39
CA PRO A 149 -7.15 -16.93 -6.44
C PRO A 149 -6.96 -17.49 -5.01
N PHE A 150 -7.29 -18.75 -4.76
CA PHE A 150 -7.57 -19.24 -3.40
C PHE A 150 -6.42 -19.96 -2.69
N HIS A 151 -5.43 -20.48 -3.42
CA HIS A 151 -4.34 -21.26 -2.84
C HIS A 151 -2.99 -20.67 -3.23
N TRP A 152 -2.21 -20.32 -2.21
CA TRP A 152 -0.88 -19.71 -2.34
C TRP A 152 0.16 -20.52 -1.57
N GLU A 153 1.34 -20.71 -2.18
CA GLU A 153 2.49 -21.34 -1.54
C GLU A 153 3.68 -20.40 -1.53
N LEU A 154 4.53 -20.51 -0.51
CA LEU A 154 5.80 -19.79 -0.48
C LEU A 154 6.69 -20.31 -1.61
N ASP A 155 7.02 -19.45 -2.56
CA ASP A 155 7.89 -19.78 -3.69
C ASP A 155 9.35 -19.43 -3.38
N THR A 156 9.62 -18.18 -2.98
CA THR A 156 10.99 -17.68 -2.78
C THR A 156 11.07 -16.66 -1.64
N ILE A 157 12.18 -16.65 -0.90
CA ILE A 157 12.54 -15.57 0.03
C ILE A 157 13.43 -14.55 -0.70
N LEU A 158 12.90 -13.37 -1.01
CA LEU A 158 13.60 -12.35 -1.81
C LEU A 158 14.70 -11.63 -1.03
N LEU A 159 14.42 -11.28 0.23
CA LEU A 159 15.34 -10.62 1.17
C LEU A 159 15.12 -11.15 2.59
N LYS A 160 16.18 -11.12 3.41
CA LYS A 160 16.14 -11.57 4.82
C LYS A 160 16.96 -10.67 5.75
N GLY A 161 16.68 -10.75 7.04
CA GLY A 161 17.52 -10.18 8.11
C GLY A 161 17.11 -8.79 8.60
N LYS A 162 16.10 -8.15 8.01
CA LYS A 162 15.56 -6.85 8.46
C LYS A 162 14.04 -6.89 8.54
N ARG A 163 13.48 -5.96 9.32
CA ARG A 163 12.03 -5.74 9.43
C ARG A 163 11.56 -4.92 8.24
N PHE A 164 11.37 -5.59 7.11
CA PHE A 164 10.88 -5.01 5.85
C PHE A 164 9.36 -4.80 5.91
N ALA A 165 8.91 -3.66 5.37
CA ALA A 165 7.52 -3.24 5.38
C ALA A 165 7.11 -2.67 4.01
N ASP A 166 5.84 -2.82 3.65
CA ASP A 166 5.19 -2.34 2.43
C ASP A 166 6.02 -2.54 1.16
N ASN A 167 6.25 -3.81 0.83
CA ASN A 167 7.18 -4.20 -0.23
C ASN A 167 6.55 -3.95 -1.61
N SER A 168 7.06 -2.95 -2.35
CA SER A 168 6.54 -2.57 -3.67
C SER A 168 7.49 -3.00 -4.77
N LEU A 169 7.11 -4.07 -5.48
CA LEU A 169 7.90 -4.68 -6.55
C LEU A 169 7.38 -4.26 -7.92
N PHE A 170 8.25 -3.85 -8.83
CA PHE A 170 7.87 -3.51 -10.19
C PHE A 170 8.98 -3.82 -11.19
N PHE A 171 8.58 -4.11 -12.43
CA PHE A 171 9.50 -4.34 -13.54
C PHE A 171 9.57 -3.10 -14.42
N TYR A 172 10.77 -2.59 -14.65
CA TYR A 172 10.97 -1.38 -15.45
C TYR A 172 12.36 -1.38 -16.09
N ASN A 173 12.40 -1.12 -17.40
CA ASN A 173 13.61 -1.16 -18.23
C ASN A 173 14.41 -2.45 -18.01
N ASP A 174 13.71 -3.58 -18.20
CA ASP A 174 14.26 -4.94 -18.11
C ASP A 174 14.86 -5.33 -16.75
N ILE A 175 14.55 -4.58 -15.69
CA ILE A 175 15.06 -4.80 -14.34
C ILE A 175 13.90 -4.87 -13.35
N TRP A 176 13.97 -5.81 -12.42
CA TRP A 176 13.12 -5.86 -11.24
C TRP A 176 13.61 -4.88 -10.20
N TRP A 177 12.74 -4.00 -9.73
CA TRP A 177 12.99 -3.00 -8.71
C TRP A 177 12.10 -3.24 -7.51
N LEU A 178 12.66 -3.08 -6.31
CA LEU A 178 11.96 -3.32 -5.06
C LEU A 178 12.18 -2.17 -4.09
N PHE A 179 11.10 -1.44 -3.79
CA PHE A 179 11.03 -0.50 -2.68
C PHE A 179 10.51 -1.19 -1.42
N THR A 180 11.10 -0.87 -0.28
CA THR A 180 10.66 -1.40 1.02
C THR A 180 11.07 -0.45 2.13
N ASP A 181 10.20 -0.26 3.12
CA ASP A 181 10.61 0.39 4.37
C ASP A 181 11.42 -0.59 5.24
N SER A 182 12.43 -0.07 5.93
CA SER A 182 13.15 -0.81 6.96
C SER A 182 13.28 0.01 8.24
N GLY A 183 12.18 0.16 8.98
CA GLY A 183 12.22 0.81 10.31
C GLY A 183 11.23 1.96 10.48
N ASN A 184 10.05 1.86 9.89
CA ASN A 184 8.94 2.81 9.94
C ASN A 184 9.26 4.23 9.44
N SER A 185 10.31 4.40 8.65
CA SER A 185 10.77 5.74 8.20
C SER A 185 12.02 5.68 7.30
N THR A 186 12.41 4.52 6.76
CA THR A 186 13.63 4.38 5.97
C THR A 186 13.36 3.58 4.70
N LEU A 187 13.23 4.30 3.59
CA LEU A 187 13.00 3.72 2.26
C LEU A 187 14.30 3.15 1.70
N ARG A 188 14.27 1.88 1.35
CA ARG A 188 15.36 1.21 0.64
C ARG A 188 14.93 0.83 -0.77
N LEU A 189 15.90 0.88 -1.67
CA LEU A 189 15.77 0.40 -3.03
C LEU A 189 16.71 -0.79 -3.26
N TYR A 190 16.18 -1.83 -3.89
CA TYR A 190 16.89 -3.01 -4.35
C TYR A 190 16.56 -3.29 -5.81
N PHE A 191 17.41 -4.05 -6.50
CA PHE A 191 17.16 -4.45 -7.88
C PHE A 191 17.68 -5.86 -8.20
N SER A 192 17.09 -6.50 -9.21
CA SER A 192 17.53 -7.80 -9.75
C SER A 192 17.24 -7.92 -11.24
N GLN A 193 17.96 -8.83 -11.91
CA GLN A 193 17.66 -9.22 -13.29
C GLN A 193 16.53 -10.27 -13.38
N HIS A 194 16.20 -10.91 -12.26
CA HIS A 194 15.18 -11.96 -12.22
C HIS A 194 14.20 -11.70 -11.08
N LEU A 195 12.93 -12.05 -11.29
CA LEU A 195 11.86 -11.90 -10.31
C LEU A 195 12.24 -12.50 -8.95
N LYS A 196 12.83 -13.71 -8.98
CA LYS A 196 13.21 -14.49 -7.79
C LYS A 196 14.57 -14.10 -7.21
N GLY A 197 15.19 -13.04 -7.74
CA GLY A 197 16.47 -12.54 -7.26
C GLY A 197 17.69 -13.23 -7.90
N PRO A 198 18.89 -13.04 -7.32
CA PRO A 198 19.14 -12.31 -6.07
C PRO A 198 18.93 -10.80 -6.21
N TYR A 199 18.39 -10.16 -5.17
CA TYR A 199 18.22 -8.71 -5.11
C TYR A 199 19.45 -8.04 -4.51
N LYS A 200 20.04 -7.09 -5.24
CA LYS A 200 21.16 -6.27 -4.79
C LYS A 200 20.63 -4.94 -4.27
N GLN A 201 21.14 -4.48 -3.13
CA GLN A 201 20.79 -3.16 -2.62
C GLN A 201 21.37 -2.09 -3.56
N HIS A 202 20.54 -1.12 -3.96
CA HIS A 202 20.97 -0.02 -4.81
C HIS A 202 21.97 0.87 -4.06
N GLN A 203 22.97 1.42 -4.77
CA GLN A 203 24.04 2.20 -4.14
C GLN A 203 23.58 3.53 -3.52
N LYS A 204 22.45 4.07 -3.98
CA LYS A 204 21.80 5.25 -3.36
C LYS A 204 20.90 4.89 -2.17
N SER A 205 20.74 3.61 -1.86
CA SER A 205 19.90 3.16 -0.74
C SER A 205 20.61 3.37 0.60
N PRO A 206 19.95 3.90 1.65
CA PRO A 206 18.52 4.24 1.66
C PRO A 206 18.22 5.50 0.85
N ILE A 207 17.15 5.46 0.07
CA ILE A 207 16.65 6.60 -0.70
C ILE A 207 16.18 7.70 0.26
N ARG A 208 15.52 7.30 1.35
CA ARG A 208 15.09 8.19 2.45
C ARG A 208 15.46 7.57 3.79
N LYS A 209 15.88 8.39 4.76
CA LYS A 209 16.33 7.92 6.08
C LYS A 209 15.70 8.75 7.20
N LYS A 210 15.00 8.09 8.12
CA LYS A 210 14.25 8.73 9.22
C LYS A 210 13.25 9.78 8.72
N ASP A 211 12.59 9.48 7.61
CA ASP A 211 11.58 10.35 6.98
C ASP A 211 10.19 9.71 7.15
N PRO A 212 9.40 10.14 8.14
CA PRO A 212 8.06 9.60 8.39
C PRO A 212 7.00 10.07 7.36
N HIS A 213 7.31 11.09 6.54
CA HIS A 213 6.35 11.64 5.58
C HIS A 213 6.38 10.90 4.24
N TYR A 214 7.56 10.41 3.82
CA TYR A 214 7.75 9.98 2.42
C TYR A 214 8.48 8.64 2.25
N ALA A 215 8.87 7.96 3.35
CA ALA A 215 9.68 6.75 3.26
C ALA A 215 8.88 5.45 3.16
N ARG A 216 7.70 5.35 3.76
CA ARG A 216 6.91 4.11 3.76
C ARG A 216 6.14 4.03 2.43
N PRO A 217 6.30 2.97 1.62
CA PRO A 217 5.50 2.81 0.40
C PRO A 217 3.99 2.77 0.70
N ALA A 218 3.17 3.16 -0.27
CA ALA A 218 1.72 3.31 -0.11
C ALA A 218 0.91 2.76 -1.28
N GLY A 219 1.46 1.79 -2.01
CA GLY A 219 0.80 1.18 -3.14
C GLY A 219 1.70 0.64 -4.24
N ARG A 220 1.07 0.20 -5.32
CA ARG A 220 1.72 -0.23 -6.56
C ARG A 220 2.48 0.91 -7.22
N VAL A 221 3.72 0.66 -7.62
CA VAL A 221 4.43 1.61 -8.50
C VAL A 221 3.79 1.53 -9.88
N ILE A 222 3.20 2.64 -10.33
CA ILE A 222 2.52 2.72 -11.64
C ILE A 222 3.43 3.37 -12.67
N LEU A 223 3.14 3.15 -13.96
CA LEU A 223 3.71 3.94 -15.04
C LEU A 223 2.70 5.02 -15.46
N TYR A 224 3.12 6.27 -15.38
CA TYR A 224 2.37 7.41 -15.91
C TYR A 224 3.21 8.14 -16.95
N GLN A 225 2.74 8.19 -18.20
CA GLN A 225 3.50 8.76 -19.32
C GLN A 225 4.93 8.20 -19.38
N ASN A 226 5.06 6.86 -19.31
CA ASN A 226 6.32 6.11 -19.30
C ASN A 226 7.27 6.37 -18.12
N ASN A 227 6.86 7.13 -17.10
CA ASN A 227 7.67 7.37 -15.90
C ASN A 227 7.09 6.58 -14.71
N PRO A 228 7.93 5.86 -13.94
CA PRO A 228 7.49 5.23 -12.71
C PRO A 228 7.06 6.28 -11.68
N ILE A 229 5.92 6.06 -11.05
CA ILE A 229 5.40 6.85 -9.93
C ILE A 229 5.40 5.98 -8.68
N ARG A 230 6.15 6.40 -7.67
CA ARG A 230 6.16 5.77 -6.35
C ARG A 230 5.19 6.49 -5.43
N PHE A 231 4.31 5.74 -4.78
CA PHE A 231 3.46 6.26 -3.72
C PHE A 231 4.13 6.15 -2.35
N ALA A 232 3.87 7.10 -1.47
CA ALA A 232 4.41 7.14 -0.12
C ALA A 232 3.34 7.50 0.91
N GLN A 233 3.32 6.77 2.02
CA GLN A 233 2.44 7.00 3.14
C GLN A 233 3.01 8.10 4.03
N ASP A 234 2.19 9.10 4.33
CA ASP A 234 2.49 10.09 5.35
C ASP A 234 2.01 9.61 6.72
N THR A 235 2.97 9.35 7.61
CA THR A 235 2.71 8.84 8.96
C THR A 235 2.59 9.94 10.01
N LEU A 236 2.54 11.21 9.61
CA LEU A 236 2.32 12.37 10.47
C LEU A 236 1.20 13.30 9.94
N PRO A 237 0.37 13.88 10.83
CA PRO A 237 0.42 13.80 12.29
C PRO A 237 -0.14 12.50 12.87
N ILE A 238 -0.79 11.67 12.05
CA ILE A 238 -1.28 10.34 12.41
C ILE A 238 -0.79 9.31 11.41
N TYR A 239 -0.72 8.05 11.83
CA TYR A 239 -0.39 6.95 10.95
C TYR A 239 -1.37 6.90 9.78
N GLY A 240 -0.86 7.04 8.55
CA GLY A 240 -1.72 6.96 7.37
C GLY A 240 -2.58 8.18 7.14
N SER A 241 -2.06 9.37 7.45
CA SER A 241 -2.79 10.61 7.25
C SER A 241 -3.07 10.89 5.77
N LYS A 242 -2.10 10.62 4.89
CA LYS A 242 -2.13 10.96 3.46
C LYS A 242 -1.30 9.98 2.64
N VAL A 243 -1.51 10.04 1.32
CA VAL A 243 -0.62 9.42 0.32
C VAL A 243 -0.05 10.49 -0.60
N TRP A 244 1.28 10.45 -0.79
CA TRP A 244 2.01 11.31 -1.71
C TRP A 244 2.50 10.54 -2.93
N GLY A 245 2.61 11.22 -4.08
CA GLY A 245 3.22 10.69 -5.29
C GLY A 245 4.64 11.22 -5.51
N PHE A 246 5.51 10.39 -6.07
CA PHE A 246 6.87 10.77 -6.48
C PHE A 246 7.16 10.25 -7.89
N LYS A 247 7.39 11.16 -8.83
CA LYS A 247 7.82 10.81 -10.19
C LYS A 247 9.30 10.43 -10.15
N ILE A 248 9.63 9.21 -10.51
CA ILE A 248 11.02 8.77 -10.63
C ILE A 248 11.57 9.25 -11.97
N THR A 249 12.42 10.28 -11.95
CA THR A 249 12.98 10.89 -13.16
C THR A 249 14.23 10.19 -13.66
N THR A 250 14.93 9.48 -12.77
CA THR A 250 16.13 8.71 -13.09
C THR A 250 16.11 7.40 -12.32
N LEU A 251 16.15 6.28 -13.04
CA LEU A 251 16.24 4.94 -12.45
C LEU A 251 17.19 4.07 -13.26
N THR A 252 18.41 3.90 -12.75
CA THR A 252 19.40 2.95 -13.26
C THR A 252 20.04 2.22 -12.09
N THR A 253 20.83 1.18 -12.33
CA THR A 253 21.49 0.43 -11.23
C THR A 253 22.54 1.26 -10.46
N LYS A 254 22.85 2.47 -10.95
CA LYS A 254 23.83 3.40 -10.37
C LYS A 254 23.21 4.74 -9.97
N ALA A 255 22.12 5.19 -10.60
CA ALA A 255 21.55 6.51 -10.36
C ALA A 255 20.07 6.42 -10.00
N TYR A 256 19.67 7.25 -9.05
CA TYR A 256 18.28 7.39 -8.62
C TYR A 256 17.97 8.87 -8.41
N ASN A 257 16.84 9.33 -8.95
CA ASN A 257 16.25 10.63 -8.62
C ASN A 257 14.72 10.55 -8.69
N GLU A 258 14.04 11.26 -7.80
CA GLU A 258 12.59 11.39 -7.78
C GLU A 258 12.20 12.84 -7.50
N GLU A 259 11.05 13.26 -8.04
CA GLU A 259 10.47 14.58 -7.81
C GLU A 259 9.07 14.41 -7.19
N PRO A 260 8.71 15.20 -6.17
CA PRO A 260 7.39 15.12 -5.55
C PRO A 260 6.30 15.60 -6.52
N ILE A 261 5.16 14.93 -6.48
CA ILE A 261 3.91 15.50 -6.95
C ILE A 261 3.48 16.56 -5.93
N THR A 262 3.04 17.72 -6.41
CA THR A 262 2.85 18.92 -5.56
C THR A 262 1.67 18.83 -4.60
N THR A 263 0.72 17.93 -4.88
CA THR A 263 -0.47 17.69 -4.05
C THR A 263 -0.50 16.24 -3.61
N PRO A 264 -1.05 15.94 -2.42
CA PRO A 264 -1.35 14.57 -2.02
C PRO A 264 -2.24 13.88 -3.07
N VAL A 265 -1.97 12.60 -3.30
CA VAL A 265 -2.78 11.72 -4.15
C VAL A 265 -4.06 11.34 -3.42
N LEU A 266 -3.95 11.06 -2.12
CA LEU A 266 -5.06 10.85 -1.21
C LEU A 266 -4.85 11.69 0.05
N ASP A 267 -5.95 12.19 0.61
CA ASP A 267 -6.00 12.94 1.87
C ASP A 267 -7.30 12.59 2.59
N ALA A 268 -7.34 12.84 3.89
CA ALA A 268 -8.54 12.67 4.68
C ALA A 268 -9.68 13.54 4.13
N SER A 269 -10.89 12.98 4.04
CA SER A 269 -12.07 13.71 3.56
C SER A 269 -12.64 14.69 4.59
N GLY A 270 -12.28 14.50 5.87
CA GLY A 270 -12.87 15.21 7.01
C GLY A 270 -14.23 14.66 7.47
N ALA A 271 -14.83 13.68 6.77
CA ALA A 271 -16.14 13.12 7.12
C ALA A 271 -16.28 11.62 6.75
N GLY A 272 -17.12 10.89 7.48
CA GLY A 272 -17.41 9.48 7.21
C GLY A 272 -16.21 8.52 7.32
N TRP A 273 -16.21 7.49 6.47
CA TRP A 273 -15.34 6.31 6.57
C TRP A 273 -13.84 6.60 6.36
N ASN A 274 -13.49 7.70 5.71
CA ASN A 274 -12.10 8.15 5.49
C ASN A 274 -11.85 9.56 6.06
N SER A 275 -12.60 9.93 7.11
CA SER A 275 -12.55 11.26 7.74
C SER A 275 -11.19 11.67 8.27
N HIS A 276 -10.32 10.74 8.66
CA HIS A 276 -9.09 11.02 9.40
C HIS A 276 -7.82 10.69 8.62
N GLY A 277 -7.86 9.73 7.69
CA GLY A 277 -6.68 9.36 6.93
C GLY A 277 -6.96 8.36 5.81
N MET A 278 -6.01 8.23 4.90
CA MET A 278 -5.97 7.27 3.79
C MET A 278 -4.50 6.92 3.58
N HIS A 279 -4.14 5.63 3.47
CA HIS A 279 -2.73 5.24 3.50
C HIS A 279 -2.24 4.34 2.39
N THR A 280 -3.15 3.72 1.63
CA THR A 280 -2.78 2.89 0.48
C THR A 280 -3.63 3.24 -0.73
N VAL A 281 -2.97 3.23 -1.90
CA VAL A 281 -3.57 3.42 -3.22
C VAL A 281 -3.05 2.36 -4.19
N ASP A 282 -3.93 1.57 -4.78
CA ASP A 282 -3.61 0.68 -5.88
C ASP A 282 -4.33 1.13 -7.16
N ALA A 283 -3.65 1.99 -7.93
CA ALA A 283 -4.19 2.63 -9.12
C ALA A 283 -3.86 1.85 -10.40
N THR A 284 -4.82 1.78 -11.33
CA THR A 284 -4.67 1.18 -12.65
C THR A 284 -5.36 2.05 -13.70
N GLN A 285 -4.75 2.18 -14.87
CA GLN A 285 -5.36 2.86 -16.01
C GLN A 285 -6.35 1.93 -16.71
N LEU A 286 -7.55 2.43 -16.99
CA LEU A 286 -8.61 1.74 -17.72
C LEU A 286 -8.42 1.86 -19.25
N PRO A 287 -9.06 1.01 -20.06
CA PRO A 287 -8.90 1.02 -21.52
C PRO A 287 -9.27 2.35 -22.20
N ASP A 288 -10.17 3.13 -21.59
CA ASP A 288 -10.58 4.45 -22.07
C ASP A 288 -9.60 5.57 -21.67
N GLY A 289 -8.51 5.22 -20.97
CA GLY A 289 -7.46 6.14 -20.52
C GLY A 289 -7.74 6.77 -19.14
N SER A 290 -8.94 6.60 -18.58
CA SER A 290 -9.25 7.00 -17.22
C SER A 290 -8.54 6.11 -16.20
N TRP A 291 -8.59 6.47 -14.92
CA TRP A 291 -7.93 5.76 -13.84
C TRP A 291 -8.95 5.31 -12.80
N ARG A 292 -8.78 4.09 -12.31
CA ARG A 292 -9.47 3.57 -11.13
C ARG A 292 -8.42 3.17 -10.09
N ALA A 293 -8.71 3.41 -8.82
CA ALA A 293 -7.87 3.01 -7.72
C ALA A 293 -8.68 2.35 -6.61
N PHE A 294 -8.14 1.26 -6.06
CA PHE A 294 -8.56 0.81 -4.74
C PHE A 294 -7.80 1.59 -3.69
N VAL A 295 -8.49 2.02 -2.65
CA VAL A 295 -7.94 2.86 -1.60
C VAL A 295 -8.47 2.43 -0.26
N ASP A 296 -7.76 2.72 0.82
CA ASP A 296 -8.30 2.59 2.17
C ASP A 296 -8.52 3.94 2.84
N GLY A 297 -9.27 3.91 3.92
CA GLY A 297 -9.67 5.08 4.66
C GLY A 297 -9.88 4.75 6.12
N TYR A 298 -9.44 5.66 6.98
CA TYR A 298 -9.61 5.62 8.41
C TYR A 298 -10.62 6.67 8.85
N GLY A 299 -11.68 6.22 9.50
CA GLY A 299 -12.77 7.08 9.89
C GLY A 299 -13.92 6.33 10.53
N SER A 300 -14.97 7.08 10.89
CA SER A 300 -16.17 6.50 11.49
C SER A 300 -17.06 5.89 10.43
N SER A 301 -17.64 4.73 10.73
CA SER A 301 -18.72 4.12 9.94
C SER A 301 -20.05 4.89 10.08
N LYS A 302 -20.18 5.79 11.06
CA LYS A 302 -21.34 6.65 11.21
C LYS A 302 -21.20 7.83 10.26
N ALA A 303 -22.14 7.98 9.33
CA ALA A 303 -22.28 9.21 8.56
C ALA A 303 -22.31 10.39 9.54
N SER A 304 -21.49 11.40 9.30
CA SER A 304 -21.61 12.69 9.97
C SER A 304 -23.02 13.23 9.67
N VAL A 305 -23.85 13.31 10.72
CA VAL A 305 -25.21 13.88 10.69
C VAL A 305 -25.14 15.35 10.34
#